data_AF-A0A9X1R410-F1
#
_entry.id   AF-A0A9X1R410-F1
#
_cell.length_a   1.000
_cell.length_b   1.000
_cell.length_c   1.000
_cell.angle_alpha   90.00
_cell.angle_beta   90.00
_cell.angle_gamma   90.00
#
_symmetry.space_group_name_H-M   'P 1'
#
loop_
_entity.id
_entity.type
_entity.pdbx_description
1 polymer ?
#
loop_
_entity_poly.entity_id
_entity_poly.type
_entity_poly.pdbx_seq_one_letter_code
_entity_poly.pdbx_strand_id
1 'polypeptide(L)'
;MSILSSLWSESADGQLGIWMSALSGVAAALAVALAMTVYFRLAYRTWRDVVRHGLAVLAAAALLAFVAFDMRHAALAYLGLNPSKPAVEFEIRMPRETLTAASADAQIELHTDRNQTLALVNGVSDLTDGRAVLRGAVALTHRTADRMLVVNLPGKGTFEFRLRLPAEPHRTEQFGPWHLADRIASPVAGSVAQQDAYTIRYRVL
;
A
#
# COMPACT_ATOMS: atom_id res chain seq x y z
N MET A 1 -19.38 -25.28 13.18
CA MET A 1 -18.07 -25.79 12.69
C MET A 1 -17.27 -24.72 11.93
N SER A 2 -17.25 -23.44 12.36
CA SER A 2 -16.53 -22.36 11.64
C SER A 2 -15.37 -21.71 12.42
N ILE A 3 -15.27 -21.98 13.73
CA ILE A 3 -14.30 -21.33 14.62
C ILE A 3 -12.90 -21.96 14.51
N LEU A 4 -12.83 -23.26 14.20
CA LEU A 4 -11.55 -23.96 14.00
C LEU A 4 -10.92 -23.58 12.65
N SER A 5 -11.71 -23.32 11.62
CA SER A 5 -11.21 -22.92 10.30
C SER A 5 -10.60 -21.51 10.28
N SER A 6 -11.07 -20.57 11.10
CA SER A 6 -10.47 -19.22 11.14
C SER A 6 -9.12 -19.21 11.85
N LEU A 7 -8.99 -19.97 12.96
CA LEU A 7 -7.72 -20.09 13.70
C LEU A 7 -6.61 -20.73 12.86
N TRP A 8 -6.93 -21.70 12.01
CA TRP A 8 -5.96 -22.34 11.12
C TRP A 8 -5.60 -21.46 9.91
N SER A 9 -6.52 -20.60 9.44
CA SER A 9 -6.24 -19.63 8.39
C SER A 9 -5.33 -18.50 8.89
N GLU A 10 -5.58 -17.97 10.09
CA GLU A 10 -4.73 -16.93 10.69
C GLU A 10 -3.34 -17.46 11.08
N SER A 11 -3.24 -18.73 11.53
CA SER A 11 -1.94 -19.36 11.78
C SER A 11 -1.18 -19.67 10.50
N ALA A 12 -1.87 -20.08 9.42
CA ALA A 12 -1.21 -20.41 8.15
C ALA A 12 -0.60 -19.16 7.48
N ASP A 13 -1.31 -18.02 7.48
CA ASP A 13 -0.80 -16.76 6.92
C ASP A 13 0.39 -16.22 7.73
N GLY A 14 0.33 -16.29 9.06
CA GLY A 14 1.45 -15.88 9.93
C GLY A 14 2.66 -16.81 9.82
N GLN A 15 2.42 -18.12 9.74
CA GLN A 15 3.47 -19.13 9.60
C GLN A 15 4.17 -19.02 8.24
N LEU A 16 3.42 -18.83 7.13
CA LEU A 16 4.00 -18.60 5.81
C LEU A 16 4.83 -17.31 5.75
N GLY A 17 4.39 -16.24 6.41
CA GLY A 17 5.16 -14.99 6.51
C GLY A 17 6.49 -15.16 7.25
N ILE A 18 6.53 -15.98 8.31
CA ILE A 18 7.77 -16.28 9.05
C ILE A 18 8.74 -17.11 8.19
N TRP A 19 8.24 -18.12 7.46
CA TRP A 19 9.07 -18.92 6.55
C TRP A 19 9.63 -18.10 5.39
N MET A 20 8.82 -17.21 4.81
CA MET A 20 9.23 -16.32 3.72
C MET A 20 10.30 -15.31 4.17
N SER A 21 10.12 -14.72 5.36
CA SER A 21 11.10 -13.79 5.94
C SER A 21 12.43 -14.46 6.29
N ALA A 22 12.40 -15.69 6.82
CA ALA A 22 13.60 -16.49 7.06
C ALA A 22 14.34 -16.84 5.75
N LEU A 23 13.60 -17.18 4.70
CA LEU A 23 14.17 -17.51 3.38
C LEU A 23 14.82 -16.29 2.70
N SER A 24 14.20 -15.11 2.86
CA SER A 24 14.73 -13.82 2.40
C SER A 24 16.07 -13.47 3.06
N GLY A 25 16.19 -13.70 4.38
CA GLY A 25 17.46 -13.51 5.10
C GLY A 25 18.60 -14.41 4.59
N VAL A 26 18.31 -15.69 4.32
CA VAL A 26 19.29 -16.63 3.74
C VAL A 26 19.69 -16.20 2.33
N ALA A 27 18.72 -15.76 1.51
CA ALA A 27 18.98 -15.28 0.16
C ALA A 27 19.88 -14.03 0.15
N ALA A 28 19.64 -13.06 1.04
CA ALA A 28 20.48 -11.87 1.18
C ALA A 28 21.92 -12.23 1.59
N ALA A 29 22.09 -13.12 2.57
CA ALA A 29 23.40 -13.57 3.01
C ALA A 29 24.19 -14.27 1.88
N LEU A 30 23.52 -15.10 1.07
CA LEU A 30 24.12 -15.75 -0.08
C LEU A 30 24.51 -14.75 -1.18
N ALA A 31 23.67 -13.75 -1.46
CA ALA A 31 23.98 -12.71 -2.44
C ALA A 31 25.24 -11.92 -2.04
N VAL A 32 25.34 -11.54 -0.76
CA VAL A 32 26.53 -10.85 -0.20
C VAL A 32 27.75 -11.76 -0.28
N ALA A 33 27.65 -13.04 0.11
CA ALA A 33 28.76 -13.98 0.06
C ALA A 33 29.29 -14.18 -1.37
N LEU A 34 28.39 -14.27 -2.37
CA LEU A 34 28.76 -14.39 -3.78
C LEU A 34 29.43 -13.11 -4.30
N ALA A 35 28.84 -11.94 -4.02
CA ALA A 35 29.41 -10.65 -4.41
C ALA A 35 30.81 -10.44 -3.80
N MET A 36 30.98 -10.81 -2.54
CA MET A 36 32.25 -10.71 -1.82
C MET A 36 33.28 -11.70 -2.36
N THR A 37 32.87 -12.91 -2.73
CA THR A 37 33.73 -13.90 -3.39
C THR A 37 34.23 -13.40 -4.75
N VAL A 38 33.36 -12.76 -5.52
CA VAL A 38 33.71 -12.14 -6.80
C VAL A 38 34.67 -10.97 -6.57
N TYR A 39 34.36 -10.08 -5.64
CA TYR A 39 35.16 -8.90 -5.31
C TYR A 39 36.58 -9.25 -4.86
N PHE A 40 36.74 -10.24 -3.98
CA PHE A 40 38.06 -10.65 -3.47
C PHE A 40 38.90 -11.49 -4.44
N ARG A 41 38.30 -12.07 -5.49
CA ARG A 41 39.00 -12.92 -6.49
C ARG A 41 39.21 -12.23 -7.84
N LEU A 42 39.27 -10.91 -7.86
CA LEU A 42 39.43 -10.06 -9.05
C LEU A 42 40.80 -10.15 -9.78
N ALA A 43 41.63 -11.16 -9.50
CA ALA A 43 42.89 -11.39 -10.21
C ALA A 43 42.63 -12.25 -11.47
N TYR A 44 42.19 -11.60 -12.54
CA TYR A 44 41.79 -12.26 -13.78
C TYR A 44 42.95 -12.95 -14.50
N ARG A 45 42.85 -14.27 -14.73
CA ARG A 45 43.84 -14.99 -15.56
C ARG A 45 43.24 -15.99 -16.55
N THR A 46 41.95 -16.30 -16.50
CA THR A 46 41.34 -17.35 -17.34
C THR A 46 39.87 -17.11 -17.72
N TRP A 47 39.47 -17.46 -18.95
CA TRP A 47 38.08 -17.40 -19.46
C TRP A 47 37.07 -18.16 -18.56
N ARG A 48 37.50 -19.25 -17.93
CA ARG A 48 36.67 -20.02 -16.97
C ARG A 48 36.29 -19.20 -15.74
N ASP A 49 37.14 -18.28 -15.30
CA ASP A 49 36.84 -17.41 -14.17
C ASP A 49 35.78 -16.39 -14.55
N VAL A 50 35.84 -15.83 -15.76
CA VAL A 50 34.81 -14.92 -16.28
C VAL A 50 33.43 -15.58 -16.28
N VAL A 51 33.32 -16.83 -16.76
CA VAL A 51 32.05 -17.57 -16.75
C VAL A 51 31.53 -17.85 -15.33
N ARG A 52 32.42 -18.28 -14.42
CA ARG A 52 32.03 -18.57 -13.02
C ARG A 52 31.59 -17.32 -12.26
N HIS A 53 32.29 -16.20 -12.45
CA HIS A 53 31.94 -14.94 -11.80
C HIS A 53 30.67 -14.35 -12.42
N GLY A 54 30.46 -14.50 -13.73
CA GLY A 54 29.19 -14.14 -14.38
C GLY A 54 27.99 -14.91 -13.82
N LEU A 55 28.13 -16.24 -13.63
CA LEU A 55 27.11 -17.05 -12.96
C LEU A 55 26.87 -16.62 -11.51
N ALA A 56 27.93 -16.28 -10.77
CA ALA A 56 27.81 -15.80 -9.40
C ALA A 56 27.07 -14.45 -9.32
N VAL A 57 27.36 -13.52 -10.24
CA VAL A 57 26.66 -12.23 -10.34
C VAL A 57 25.19 -12.42 -10.70
N LEU A 58 24.89 -13.29 -11.67
CA LEU A 58 23.50 -13.61 -12.02
C LEU A 58 22.74 -14.23 -10.83
N ALA A 59 23.37 -15.14 -10.09
CA ALA A 59 22.79 -15.72 -8.90
C ALA A 59 22.54 -14.66 -7.80
N ALA A 60 23.50 -13.77 -7.56
CA ALA A 60 23.32 -12.67 -6.61
C ALA A 60 22.19 -11.71 -7.04
N ALA A 61 22.08 -11.38 -8.33
CA ALA A 61 21.01 -10.56 -8.86
C ALA A 61 19.63 -11.22 -8.72
N ALA A 62 19.54 -12.53 -8.98
CA ALA A 62 18.30 -13.29 -8.79
C ALA A 62 17.86 -13.32 -7.32
N LEU A 63 18.81 -13.51 -6.39
CA LEU A 63 18.52 -13.47 -4.95
C LEU A 63 18.06 -12.08 -4.49
N LEU A 64 18.69 -11.01 -4.98
CA LEU A 64 18.24 -9.64 -4.69
C LEU A 64 16.83 -9.36 -5.21
N ALA A 65 16.52 -9.81 -6.43
CA ALA A 65 15.18 -9.68 -6.99
C ALA A 65 14.14 -10.45 -6.15
N PHE A 66 14.50 -11.64 -5.66
CA PHE A 66 13.64 -12.43 -4.76
C PHE A 66 13.39 -11.69 -3.43
N VAL A 67 14.42 -11.14 -2.79
CA VAL A 67 14.27 -10.37 -1.54
C VAL A 67 13.36 -9.16 -1.75
N ALA A 68 13.56 -8.41 -2.84
CA ALA A 68 12.71 -7.25 -3.14
C ALA A 68 11.25 -7.65 -3.40
N PHE A 69 11.03 -8.77 -4.09
CA PHE A 69 9.70 -9.33 -4.33
C PHE A 69 9.02 -9.75 -3.01
N ASP A 70 9.74 -10.42 -2.12
CA ASP A 70 9.24 -10.87 -0.82
C ASP A 70 8.87 -9.69 0.09
N MET A 71 9.78 -8.72 0.26
CA MET A 71 9.52 -7.52 1.05
C MET A 71 8.31 -6.74 0.54
N ARG A 72 8.12 -6.65 -0.79
CA ARG A 72 6.94 -6.01 -1.40
C ARG A 72 5.66 -6.75 -1.01
N HIS A 73 5.65 -8.07 -1.04
CA HIS A 73 4.46 -8.86 -0.66
C HIS A 73 4.16 -8.75 0.83
N ALA A 74 5.19 -8.80 1.68
CA ALA A 74 5.03 -8.60 3.12
C ALA A 74 4.49 -7.21 3.45
N ALA A 75 4.99 -6.16 2.79
CA ALA A 75 4.49 -4.80 2.96
C ALA A 75 3.02 -4.66 2.53
N LEU A 76 2.63 -5.25 1.39
CA LEU A 76 1.23 -5.29 0.95
C LEU A 76 0.34 -6.05 1.94
N ALA A 77 0.80 -7.19 2.46
CA ALA A 77 0.07 -7.96 3.46
C ALA A 77 -0.07 -7.20 4.79
N TYR A 78 0.96 -6.47 5.22
CA TYR A 78 0.91 -5.61 6.41
C TYR A 78 -0.12 -4.48 6.25
N LEU A 79 -0.22 -3.92 5.05
CA LEU A 79 -1.27 -2.96 4.69
C LEU A 79 -2.64 -3.63 4.41
N GLY A 80 -2.72 -4.95 4.55
CA GLY A 80 -3.91 -5.77 4.31
C GLY A 80 -4.31 -5.91 2.83
N LEU A 81 -3.51 -5.38 1.90
CA LEU A 81 -3.71 -5.44 0.45
C LEU A 81 -3.29 -6.81 -0.09
N ASN A 82 -3.99 -7.85 0.33
CA ASN A 82 -3.85 -9.21 -0.18
C ASN A 82 -5.00 -9.48 -1.16
N PRO A 83 -4.77 -10.06 -2.37
CA PRO A 83 -5.85 -10.42 -3.29
C PRO A 83 -6.94 -11.31 -2.68
N SER A 84 -6.65 -12.02 -1.59
CA SER A 84 -7.62 -12.83 -0.86
C SER A 84 -8.53 -12.04 0.08
N LYS A 85 -8.23 -10.77 0.38
CA LYS A 85 -9.00 -9.91 1.28
C LYS A 85 -9.56 -8.71 0.50
N PRO A 86 -10.84 -8.34 0.70
CA PRO A 86 -11.42 -7.21 -0.01
C PRO A 86 -10.67 -5.93 0.35
N ALA A 87 -10.31 -5.15 -0.67
CA ALA A 87 -9.70 -3.83 -0.50
C ALA A 87 -10.53 -2.79 -1.24
N VAL A 88 -10.40 -1.54 -0.83
CA VAL A 88 -11.05 -0.41 -1.50
C VAL A 88 -9.98 0.43 -2.16
N GLU A 89 -10.06 0.55 -3.48
CA GLU A 89 -9.33 1.57 -4.20
C GLU A 89 -10.17 2.83 -4.22
N PHE A 90 -9.55 3.95 -3.85
CA PHE A 90 -10.21 5.24 -3.79
C PHE A 90 -9.45 6.28 -4.61
N GLU A 91 -10.22 7.23 -5.12
CA GLU A 91 -9.73 8.45 -5.71
C GLU A 91 -10.34 9.63 -4.97
N ILE A 92 -9.49 10.54 -4.52
CA ILE A 92 -9.91 11.76 -3.82
C ILE A 92 -9.50 12.95 -4.66
N ARG A 93 -10.50 13.71 -5.10
CA ARG A 93 -10.32 14.94 -5.84
C ARG A 93 -10.36 16.11 -4.86
N MET A 94 -9.36 16.98 -4.93
CA MET A 94 -9.24 18.18 -4.10
C MET A 94 -8.58 19.32 -4.90
N PRO A 95 -8.63 20.58 -4.41
CA PRO A 95 -7.86 21.66 -5.03
C PRO A 95 -6.36 21.34 -5.07
N ARG A 96 -5.73 21.61 -6.21
CA ARG A 96 -4.30 21.30 -6.44
C ARG A 96 -3.40 21.91 -5.36
N GLU A 97 -3.67 23.15 -4.96
CA GLU A 97 -2.93 23.86 -3.90
C GLU A 97 -2.96 23.16 -2.53
N THR A 98 -4.04 22.43 -2.25
CA THR A 98 -4.16 21.66 -1.00
C THR A 98 -3.30 20.41 -1.06
N LEU A 99 -3.21 19.79 -2.24
CA LEU A 99 -2.62 18.47 -2.41
C LEU A 99 -1.12 18.54 -2.70
N THR A 100 -0.65 19.45 -3.55
CA THR A 100 0.78 19.61 -3.90
C THR A 100 1.64 20.05 -2.71
N ALA A 101 1.06 20.79 -1.76
CA ALA A 101 1.77 21.26 -0.56
C ALA A 101 1.85 20.20 0.55
N ALA A 102 0.99 19.18 0.53
CA ALA A 102 0.84 18.20 1.61
C ALA A 102 1.10 16.75 1.20
N SER A 103 1.32 16.48 -0.08
CA SER A 103 1.38 15.12 -0.64
C SER A 103 2.55 14.26 -0.17
N ALA A 104 3.63 14.86 0.34
CA ALA A 104 4.78 14.09 0.84
C ALA A 104 4.51 13.41 2.19
N ASP A 105 3.72 14.05 3.06
CA ASP A 105 3.42 13.60 4.42
C ASP A 105 1.91 13.36 4.63
N ALA A 106 1.16 13.16 3.56
CA ALA A 106 -0.27 12.89 3.62
C ALA A 106 -0.52 11.51 4.26
N GLN A 107 -1.19 11.50 5.41
CA GLN A 107 -1.55 10.27 6.11
C GLN A 107 -3.03 9.97 5.89
N ILE A 108 -3.31 8.81 5.32
CA ILE A 108 -4.69 8.40 5.01
C ILE A 108 -4.97 7.10 5.74
N GLU A 109 -6.06 7.10 6.48
CA GLU A 109 -6.44 6.00 7.34
C GLU A 109 -7.91 5.64 7.13
N LEU A 110 -8.20 4.35 7.17
CA LEU A 110 -9.55 3.84 7.29
C LEU A 110 -9.83 3.57 8.76
N HIS A 111 -10.77 4.33 9.32
CA HIS A 111 -11.29 4.16 10.66
C HIS A 111 -12.56 3.33 10.58
N THR A 112 -12.60 2.26 11.35
CA THR A 112 -13.78 1.42 11.57
C THR A 112 -14.13 1.39 13.05
N ASP A 113 -15.23 0.72 13.39
CA ASP A 113 -15.65 0.48 14.78
C ASP A 113 -14.61 -0.29 15.61
N ARG A 114 -13.69 -1.03 14.96
CA ARG A 114 -12.72 -1.91 15.64
C ARG A 114 -11.27 -1.57 15.39
N ASN A 115 -10.94 -0.92 14.29
CA ASN A 115 -9.55 -0.68 13.94
C ASN A 115 -9.33 0.57 13.09
N GLN A 116 -8.08 1.00 13.05
CA GLN A 116 -7.56 2.01 12.14
C GLN A 116 -6.53 1.33 11.23
N THR A 117 -6.68 1.49 9.92
CA THR A 117 -5.80 0.85 8.92
C THR A 117 -5.23 1.91 8.00
N LEU A 118 -3.90 1.94 7.83
CA LEU A 118 -3.24 2.89 6.95
C LEU A 118 -3.51 2.52 5.48
N ALA A 119 -3.83 3.52 4.66
CA ALA A 119 -3.98 3.36 3.23
C ALA A 119 -2.63 3.47 2.51
N LEU A 120 -2.46 2.70 1.46
CA LEU A 120 -1.37 2.87 0.50
C LEU A 120 -1.73 4.02 -0.45
N VAL A 121 -0.84 5.01 -0.57
CA VAL A 121 -0.97 6.09 -1.55
C VAL A 121 -0.23 5.69 -2.82
N ASN A 122 -0.96 5.57 -3.93
CA ASN A 122 -0.42 5.18 -5.23
C ASN A 122 0.13 6.37 -6.01
N GLY A 123 -0.25 7.59 -5.63
CA GLY A 123 0.27 8.83 -6.19
C GLY A 123 -0.79 9.90 -6.42
N VAL A 124 -0.33 11.01 -6.99
CA VAL A 124 -1.14 12.19 -7.29
C VAL A 124 -1.12 12.44 -8.79
N SER A 125 -2.27 12.79 -9.35
CA SER A 125 -2.41 13.18 -10.75
C SER A 125 -3.13 14.52 -10.84
N ASP A 126 -2.53 15.46 -11.56
CA ASP A 126 -3.15 16.76 -11.82
C ASP A 126 -4.32 16.60 -12.81
N LEU A 127 -5.39 17.35 -12.56
CA LEU A 127 -6.56 17.43 -13.43
C LEU A 127 -6.58 18.81 -14.10
N THR A 128 -7.10 18.87 -15.33
CA THR A 128 -7.10 20.10 -16.15
C THR A 128 -7.99 21.22 -15.62
N ASP A 129 -8.84 20.92 -14.64
CA ASP A 129 -9.80 21.84 -14.03
C ASP A 129 -9.24 22.56 -12.78
N GLY A 130 -7.93 22.51 -12.55
CA GLY A 130 -7.27 23.11 -11.38
C GLY A 130 -7.37 22.26 -10.11
N ARG A 131 -7.94 21.05 -10.20
CA ARG A 131 -7.95 20.07 -9.10
C ARG A 131 -6.87 19.01 -9.31
N ALA A 132 -6.55 18.29 -8.25
CA ALA A 132 -5.69 17.12 -8.29
C ALA A 132 -6.46 15.91 -7.73
N VAL A 133 -6.14 14.73 -8.25
CA VAL A 133 -6.68 13.46 -7.80
C VAL A 133 -5.57 12.67 -7.10
N LEU A 134 -5.80 12.35 -5.84
CA LEU A 134 -4.98 11.42 -5.09
C LEU A 134 -5.59 10.03 -5.16
N ARG A 135 -4.78 9.06 -5.59
CA ARG A 135 -5.19 7.65 -5.66
C ARG A 135 -4.56 6.86 -4.53
N GLY A 136 -5.32 5.96 -3.96
CA GLY A 136 -4.82 5.02 -2.96
C GLY A 136 -5.69 3.79 -2.84
N ALA A 137 -5.22 2.85 -2.04
CA ALA A 137 -5.97 1.65 -1.69
C ALA A 137 -5.85 1.37 -0.20
N VAL A 138 -6.93 0.88 0.40
CA VAL A 138 -6.95 0.48 1.81
C VAL A 138 -7.66 -0.84 1.97
N ALA A 139 -7.10 -1.72 2.80
CA ALA A 139 -7.68 -3.01 3.06
C ALA A 139 -8.92 -2.93 3.95
N LEU A 140 -9.91 -3.77 3.68
CA LEU A 140 -11.07 -3.96 4.54
C LEU A 140 -10.87 -5.20 5.40
N THR A 141 -10.27 -5.03 6.57
CA THR A 141 -10.01 -6.15 7.49
C THR A 141 -11.24 -6.58 8.28
N HIS A 142 -12.24 -5.70 8.45
CA HIS A 142 -13.44 -5.96 9.23
C HIS A 142 -14.74 -5.82 8.42
N ARG A 143 -15.69 -6.72 8.72
CA ARG A 143 -17.04 -6.74 8.16
C ARG A 143 -17.92 -5.74 8.92
N THR A 144 -17.91 -4.50 8.47
CA THR A 144 -18.67 -3.40 9.06
C THR A 144 -19.14 -2.45 7.97
N ALA A 145 -20.32 -1.88 8.13
CA ALA A 145 -20.81 -0.83 7.24
C ALA A 145 -20.30 0.56 7.66
N ASP A 146 -19.82 0.71 8.90
CA ASP A 146 -19.33 1.98 9.39
C ASP A 146 -17.83 2.11 9.13
N ARG A 147 -17.54 2.82 8.04
CA ARG A 147 -16.19 2.97 7.47
C ARG A 147 -15.96 4.43 7.16
N MET A 148 -15.03 5.05 7.87
CA MET A 148 -14.66 6.45 7.68
C MET A 148 -13.21 6.52 7.18
N LEU A 149 -13.02 7.03 5.97
CA LEU A 149 -11.69 7.33 5.45
C LEU A 149 -11.30 8.73 5.93
N VAL A 150 -10.25 8.80 6.73
CA VAL A 150 -9.71 10.04 7.30
C VAL A 150 -8.43 10.39 6.57
N VAL A 151 -8.41 11.55 5.93
CA VAL A 151 -7.27 12.09 5.22
C VAL A 151 -6.71 13.24 6.03
N ASN A 152 -5.54 13.04 6.61
CA ASN A 152 -4.80 14.07 7.33
C ASN A 152 -3.75 14.67 6.39
N LEU A 153 -3.90 15.95 6.09
CA LEU A 153 -2.96 16.73 5.31
C LEU A 153 -2.25 17.72 6.25
N PRO A 154 -0.95 17.50 6.56
CA PRO A 154 -0.21 18.37 7.46
C PRO A 154 -0.28 19.84 7.03
N GLY A 155 -0.66 20.73 7.95
CA GLY A 155 -0.80 22.17 7.69
C GLY A 155 -2.04 22.58 6.86
N LYS A 156 -2.82 21.63 6.35
CA LYS A 156 -4.06 21.88 5.59
C LYS A 156 -5.31 21.39 6.32
N GLY A 157 -5.19 20.39 7.18
CA GLY A 157 -6.27 19.90 8.03
C GLY A 157 -6.69 18.47 7.70
N THR A 158 -7.79 18.06 8.33
CA THR A 158 -8.33 16.70 8.26
C THR A 158 -9.64 16.67 7.47
N PHE A 159 -9.77 15.70 6.56
CA PHE A 159 -10.95 15.50 5.72
C PHE A 159 -11.48 14.08 5.97
N GLU A 160 -12.75 13.97 6.32
CA GLU A 160 -13.41 12.69 6.61
C GLU A 160 -14.41 12.35 5.51
N PHE A 161 -14.32 11.11 5.01
CA PHE A 161 -15.16 10.58 3.95
C PHE A 161 -15.77 9.24 4.36
N ARG A 162 -17.09 9.15 4.44
CA ARG A 162 -17.80 7.92 4.78
C ARG A 162 -17.92 7.03 3.55
N LEU A 163 -17.35 5.84 3.63
CA LEU A 163 -17.49 4.82 2.58
C LEU A 163 -18.84 4.13 2.73
N ARG A 164 -19.75 4.36 1.78
CA ARG A 164 -21.12 3.84 1.77
C ARG A 164 -21.16 2.43 1.20
N LEU A 165 -20.38 1.54 1.80
CA LEU A 165 -20.26 0.15 1.41
C LEU A 165 -21.04 -0.75 2.38
N PRO A 166 -21.66 -1.84 1.91
CA PRO A 166 -22.23 -2.84 2.81
C PRO A 166 -21.14 -3.49 3.65
N ALA A 167 -21.54 -4.15 4.75
CA ALA A 167 -20.61 -4.83 5.66
C ALA A 167 -19.74 -5.86 4.92
N GLU A 168 -20.31 -6.56 3.94
CA GLU A 168 -19.61 -7.44 3.00
C GLU A 168 -19.69 -6.87 1.58
N PRO A 169 -18.74 -6.01 1.18
CA PRO A 169 -18.70 -5.44 -0.16
C PRO A 169 -18.22 -6.47 -1.17
N HIS A 170 -18.83 -6.43 -2.35
CA HIS A 170 -18.46 -7.28 -3.48
C HIS A 170 -17.53 -6.50 -4.42
N ARG A 171 -16.64 -7.24 -5.10
CA ARG A 171 -15.72 -6.68 -6.09
C ARG A 171 -16.48 -5.89 -7.16
N THR A 172 -15.94 -4.73 -7.51
CA THR A 172 -16.50 -3.83 -8.53
C THR A 172 -15.39 -3.35 -9.45
N GLU A 173 -15.53 -3.55 -10.77
CA GLU A 173 -14.50 -3.13 -11.72
C GLU A 173 -14.49 -1.62 -11.93
N GLN A 174 -15.65 -0.99 -11.85
CA GLN A 174 -15.83 0.44 -12.12
C GLN A 174 -15.90 1.23 -10.82
N PHE A 175 -15.36 2.44 -10.83
CA PHE A 175 -15.54 3.38 -9.73
C PHE A 175 -16.99 3.81 -9.60
N GLY A 176 -17.46 3.90 -8.36
CA GLY A 176 -18.75 4.46 -8.03
C GLY A 176 -18.85 5.97 -8.32
N PRO A 177 -20.02 6.57 -8.01
CA PRO A 177 -20.21 8.00 -8.15
C PRO A 177 -19.31 8.79 -7.19
N TRP A 178 -19.12 10.07 -7.48
CA TRP A 178 -18.45 10.99 -6.57
C TRP A 178 -19.33 11.34 -5.37
N HIS A 179 -18.74 11.29 -4.19
CA HIS A 179 -19.35 11.67 -2.92
C HIS A 179 -18.58 12.84 -2.31
N LEU A 180 -19.29 13.76 -1.67
CA LEU A 180 -18.69 14.90 -0.96
C LEU A 180 -18.00 14.43 0.33
N ALA A 181 -17.08 15.24 0.83
CA ALA A 181 -16.55 15.07 2.18
C ALA A 181 -17.66 15.22 3.23
N ASP A 182 -17.75 14.29 4.17
CA ASP A 182 -18.73 14.35 5.26
C ASP A 182 -18.29 15.39 6.31
N ARG A 183 -16.97 15.53 6.53
CA ARG A 183 -16.42 16.54 7.44
C ARG A 183 -15.11 17.11 6.92
N ILE A 184 -14.94 18.43 7.08
CA ILE A 184 -13.71 19.14 6.77
C ILE A 184 -13.31 19.93 8.02
N ALA A 185 -12.20 19.52 8.65
CA ALA A 185 -11.59 20.20 9.78
C ALA A 185 -10.27 20.83 9.31
N SER A 186 -10.36 21.98 8.66
CA SER A 186 -9.20 22.72 8.14
C SER A 186 -9.01 24.05 8.89
N PRO A 187 -7.79 24.38 9.34
CA PRO A 187 -7.47 25.70 9.89
C PRO A 187 -7.29 26.77 8.81
N VAL A 188 -7.13 26.37 7.54
CA VAL A 188 -6.86 27.27 6.39
C VAL A 188 -8.14 27.53 5.60
N ALA A 189 -9.04 26.55 5.54
CA ALA A 189 -10.33 26.76 4.94
C ALA A 189 -11.26 27.40 5.98
N GLY A 190 -11.68 28.66 5.74
CA GLY A 190 -12.74 29.30 6.52
C GLY A 190 -13.98 28.39 6.62
N SER A 191 -14.86 28.65 7.59
CA SER A 191 -15.98 27.80 8.05
C SER A 191 -16.91 27.19 6.98
N VAL A 192 -16.76 27.57 5.71
CA VAL A 192 -17.42 27.00 4.53
C VAL A 192 -16.35 26.73 3.46
N ALA A 193 -15.36 25.88 3.76
CA ALA A 193 -14.53 25.28 2.73
C ALA A 193 -15.48 24.68 1.71
N GLN A 194 -15.44 25.15 0.46
CA GLN A 194 -16.36 24.73 -0.60
C GLN A 194 -16.36 23.20 -0.70
N GLN A 195 -17.31 22.54 -0.03
CA GLN A 195 -17.31 21.08 0.18
C GLN A 195 -17.33 20.34 -1.16
N ASP A 196 -17.91 20.98 -2.19
CA ASP A 196 -17.94 20.54 -3.58
C ASP A 196 -16.55 20.37 -4.23
N ALA A 197 -15.52 21.01 -3.68
CA ALA A 197 -14.16 20.87 -4.14
C ALA A 197 -13.49 19.56 -3.65
N TYR A 198 -14.01 18.95 -2.58
CA TYR A 198 -13.48 17.76 -1.92
C TYR A 198 -14.42 16.59 -2.13
N THR A 199 -14.07 15.72 -3.08
CA THR A 199 -14.92 14.58 -3.44
C THR A 199 -14.13 13.28 -3.48
N ILE A 200 -14.74 12.19 -3.03
CA ILE A 200 -14.20 10.84 -3.12
C ILE A 200 -15.03 9.97 -4.04
N ARG A 201 -14.40 9.06 -4.78
CA ARG A 201 -15.05 7.89 -5.36
C ARG A 201 -14.21 6.67 -5.06
N TYR A 202 -14.84 5.50 -5.10
CA TYR A 202 -14.15 4.26 -4.74
C TYR A 202 -14.72 3.07 -5.51
N ARG A 203 -13.92 2.00 -5.57
CA ARG A 203 -14.30 0.66 -6.03
C ARG A 203 -13.69 -0.39 -5.13
N VAL A 204 -14.25 -1.58 -5.16
CA VAL A 204 -13.84 -2.72 -4.34
C VAL A 204 -12.99 -3.64 -5.21
N LEU A 205 -11.75 -3.87 -4.79
CA LEU A 205 -10.76 -4.73 -5.45
C LEU A 205 -10.92 -6.20 -5.10
#